data_AF-A0A821SU65-F1
#
_entry.id   AF-A0A821SU65-F1
#
_cell.length_a   1.000
_cell.length_b   1.000
_cell.length_c   1.000
_cell.angle_alpha   90.00
_cell.angle_beta   90.00
_cell.angle_gamma   90.00
#
_symmetry.space_group_name_H-M   'P 1'
#
loop_
_entity.id
_entity.type
_entity.pdbx_description
1 polymer ?
#
loop_
_entity_poly.entity_id
_entity_poly.type
_entity_poly.pdbx_seq_one_letter_code
_entity_poly.pdbx_strand_id
1 'polypeptide(L)'
;MAYQRNVDSACPVADDLERDWIENFPPGRNVTAQVYYDPHFVGFNNQNFDCHPPGEAVLFKNSMLKFEIDVNHKPVNQTVRPSVIDSFTFTVKSDKIQYQVDNGQFTVNGKVPKFINNWIFLSEAQTAIVMESGNKFHIYTGIGPRLTVYNCSCYNLNATLTLPRTHAENAEPSLFGNLKGEHGKIVQPTGSF
;
A
#
# COMPACT_ATOMS: atom_id res chain seq x y z
N MET A 1 -1.29 0.31 25.30
CA MET A 1 -2.70 -0.06 25.03
C MET A 1 -2.70 -1.50 24.56
N ALA A 2 -3.43 -2.38 25.24
CA ALA A 2 -3.52 -3.79 24.88
C ALA A 2 -4.49 -3.96 23.70
N TYR A 3 -4.05 -4.62 22.64
CA TYR A 3 -4.86 -4.93 21.47
C TYR A 3 -5.87 -6.03 21.83
N GLN A 4 -7.16 -5.68 21.87
CA GLN A 4 -8.23 -6.61 22.18
C GLN A 4 -8.58 -7.37 20.89
N ARG A 5 -8.16 -8.65 20.79
CA ARG A 5 -8.54 -9.55 19.69
C ARG A 5 -10.04 -9.83 19.77
N ASN A 6 -10.81 -9.33 18.80
CA ASN A 6 -12.09 -9.94 18.46
C ASN A 6 -11.78 -11.17 17.59
N VAL A 7 -11.96 -12.34 18.18
CA VAL A 7 -11.65 -13.64 17.60
C VAL A 7 -12.93 -14.18 16.96
N ASP A 8 -13.18 -13.84 15.70
CA ASP A 8 -14.12 -14.60 14.88
C ASP A 8 -13.63 -14.58 13.42
N SER A 9 -12.98 -15.69 13.06
CA SER A 9 -12.41 -16.08 11.75
C SER A 9 -11.35 -15.16 11.10
N ALA A 10 -10.35 -14.71 11.87
CA ALA A 10 -9.14 -14.14 11.29
C ALA A 10 -8.40 -15.22 10.47
N CYS A 11 -7.97 -14.88 9.26
CA CYS A 11 -7.18 -15.77 8.39
C CYS A 11 -6.00 -16.35 9.19
N PRO A 12 -5.91 -17.68 9.43
CA PRO A 12 -4.86 -18.25 10.28
C PRO A 12 -3.46 -17.97 9.72
N VAL A 13 -3.33 -17.89 8.39
CA VAL A 13 -2.09 -17.53 7.72
C VAL A 13 -1.72 -16.06 7.94
N ALA A 14 -2.71 -15.15 7.97
CA ALA A 14 -2.44 -13.76 8.30
C ALA A 14 -2.03 -13.60 9.76
N ASP A 15 -2.64 -14.36 10.68
CA ASP A 15 -2.25 -14.39 12.09
C ASP A 15 -0.84 -14.93 12.29
N ASP A 16 -0.46 -15.97 11.54
CA ASP A 16 0.89 -16.53 11.54
C ASP A 16 1.90 -15.52 10.99
N LEU A 17 1.60 -14.89 9.84
CA LEU A 17 2.45 -13.86 9.25
C LEU A 17 2.59 -12.63 10.16
N GLU A 18 1.51 -12.21 10.83
CA GLU A 18 1.54 -11.09 11.78
C GLU A 18 2.33 -11.46 13.04
N ARG A 19 2.20 -12.71 13.54
CA ARG A 19 2.99 -13.19 14.67
C ARG A 19 4.48 -13.24 14.33
N ASP A 20 4.82 -13.87 13.22
CA ASP A 20 6.20 -13.93 12.72
C ASP A 20 6.75 -12.52 12.52
N TRP A 21 5.91 -11.58 12.06
CA TRP A 21 6.29 -10.19 11.92
C TRP A 21 6.60 -9.52 13.26
N ILE A 22 5.72 -9.65 14.26
CA ILE A 22 5.91 -9.09 15.60
C ILE A 22 7.18 -9.64 16.26
N GLU A 23 7.45 -10.94 16.08
CA GLU A 23 8.62 -11.61 16.64
C GLU A 23 9.92 -11.15 15.97
N ASN A 24 9.94 -11.04 14.65
CA ASN A 24 11.14 -10.65 13.90
C ASN A 24 11.35 -9.12 13.84
N PHE A 25 10.29 -8.34 14.03
CA PHE A 25 10.29 -6.88 13.88
C PHE A 25 9.54 -6.19 15.03
N PRO A 26 10.11 -6.20 16.25
CA PRO A 26 9.42 -5.73 17.44
C PRO A 26 9.07 -4.22 17.37
N PRO A 27 8.04 -3.77 18.11
CA PRO A 27 7.63 -2.37 18.18
C PRO A 27 8.79 -1.42 18.46
N GLY A 28 8.80 -0.27 17.77
CA GLY A 28 9.91 0.70 17.82
C GLY A 28 11.00 0.47 16.76
N ARG A 29 10.97 -0.67 16.04
CA ARG A 29 11.83 -0.94 14.88
C ARG A 29 11.12 -0.81 13.53
N ASN A 30 9.85 -0.45 13.55
CA ASN A 30 9.03 -0.28 12.36
C ASN A 30 8.80 1.21 12.08
N VAL A 31 8.56 1.52 10.82
CA VAL A 31 8.19 2.86 10.35
C VAL A 31 6.92 2.76 9.53
N THR A 32 6.19 3.87 9.47
CA THR A 32 4.90 3.95 8.79
C THR A 32 4.92 5.12 7.82
N ALA A 33 4.40 4.89 6.62
CA ALA A 33 4.08 5.92 5.65
C ALA A 33 2.62 5.81 5.25
N GLN A 34 2.01 6.93 4.89
CA GLN A 34 0.57 7.03 4.65
C GLN A 34 0.27 7.91 3.45
N VAL A 35 -0.78 7.54 2.71
CA VAL A 35 -1.46 8.41 1.77
C VAL A 35 -2.94 8.46 2.11
N TYR A 36 -3.50 9.67 2.21
CA TYR A 36 -4.84 9.90 2.72
C TYR A 36 -5.50 11.14 2.10
N TYR A 37 -6.82 11.14 2.04
CA TYR A 37 -7.63 12.22 1.44
C TYR A 37 -7.23 12.51 -0.02
N ASP A 38 -6.86 13.75 -0.37
CA ASP A 38 -6.74 14.29 -1.72
C ASP A 38 -5.29 14.57 -2.20
N PRO A 39 -4.59 13.49 -2.57
CA PRO A 39 -3.80 12.73 -1.63
C PRO A 39 -2.76 13.61 -0.93
N HIS A 40 -2.83 13.62 0.39
CA HIS A 40 -1.73 13.99 1.28
C HIS A 40 -0.88 12.76 1.55
N PHE A 41 0.44 12.95 1.59
CA PHE A 41 1.40 11.89 1.87
C PHE A 41 2.18 12.22 3.13
N VAL A 42 2.39 11.21 3.98
CA VAL A 42 3.41 11.22 5.03
C VAL A 42 4.42 10.13 4.71
N GLY A 43 5.66 10.49 4.43
CA GLY A 43 6.76 9.55 4.19
C GLY A 43 7.32 8.93 5.48
N PHE A 44 8.23 7.95 5.36
CA PHE A 44 8.79 7.25 6.53
C PHE A 44 9.61 8.14 7.47
N ASN A 45 10.12 9.26 6.97
CA ASN A 45 10.86 10.28 7.71
C ASN A 45 9.96 11.39 8.27
N ASN A 46 8.64 11.20 8.28
CA ASN A 46 7.62 12.19 8.65
C ASN A 46 7.57 13.45 7.77
N GLN A 47 8.15 13.40 6.56
CA GLN A 47 7.96 14.49 5.61
C GLN A 47 6.57 14.41 4.98
N ASN A 48 5.91 15.57 4.91
CA ASN A 48 4.58 15.70 4.32
C ASN A 48 4.67 16.27 2.91
N PHE A 49 3.88 15.72 2.01
CA PHE A 49 3.75 16.20 0.64
C PHE A 49 2.28 16.29 0.27
N ASP A 50 1.92 17.38 -0.41
CA ASP A 50 0.57 17.61 -0.89
C ASP A 50 0.56 17.50 -2.42
N CYS A 51 -0.52 16.93 -2.95
CA CYS A 51 -0.90 16.99 -4.37
C CYS A 51 0.10 16.35 -5.34
N HIS A 52 -0.33 15.28 -6.01
CA HIS A 52 0.37 14.74 -7.18
C HIS A 52 -0.30 15.22 -8.47
N PRO A 53 0.44 15.51 -9.55
CA PRO A 53 -0.17 15.61 -10.88
C PRO A 53 -0.85 14.29 -11.27
N PRO A 54 -1.87 14.32 -12.14
CA PRO A 54 -2.41 13.09 -12.71
C PRO A 54 -1.33 12.24 -13.40
N GLY A 55 -1.49 10.92 -13.36
CA GLY A 55 -0.58 9.95 -13.98
C GLY A 55 -0.05 8.89 -13.01
N GLU A 56 0.82 8.03 -13.54
CA GLU A 56 1.44 6.94 -12.79
C GLU A 56 2.54 7.47 -11.85
N ALA A 57 2.64 6.87 -10.67
CA ALA A 57 3.70 7.15 -9.71
C ALA A 57 4.07 5.92 -8.89
N VAL A 58 5.32 5.88 -8.42
CA VAL A 58 5.80 4.85 -7.50
C VAL A 58 5.62 5.34 -6.08
N LEU A 59 4.76 4.69 -5.31
CA LEU A 59 4.53 5.01 -3.90
C LEU A 59 5.66 4.47 -3.02
N PHE A 60 6.10 3.24 -3.29
CA PHE A 60 7.21 2.59 -2.60
C PHE A 60 7.87 1.55 -3.48
N LYS A 61 9.20 1.42 -3.39
CA LYS A 61 9.93 0.35 -4.07
C LYS A 61 11.14 -0.09 -3.28
N ASN A 62 11.34 -1.40 -3.20
CA ASN A 62 12.53 -2.02 -2.66
C ASN A 62 12.88 -3.27 -3.48
N SER A 63 13.82 -3.12 -4.43
CA SER A 63 14.24 -4.21 -5.30
C SER A 63 14.86 -5.40 -4.56
N MET A 64 15.49 -5.21 -3.40
CA MET A 64 16.04 -6.34 -2.62
C MET A 64 14.95 -7.26 -2.10
N LEU A 65 13.80 -6.70 -1.74
CA LEU A 65 12.63 -7.44 -1.31
C LEU A 65 11.75 -7.91 -2.47
N LYS A 66 12.03 -7.44 -3.70
CA LYS A 66 11.14 -7.56 -4.86
C LYS A 66 9.73 -7.08 -4.52
N PHE A 67 9.65 -5.89 -3.91
CA PHE A 67 8.42 -5.31 -3.41
C PHE A 67 8.24 -3.90 -3.96
N GLU A 68 7.10 -3.65 -4.60
CA GLU A 68 6.80 -2.37 -5.25
C GLU A 68 5.32 -2.03 -5.13
N ILE A 69 5.03 -0.74 -4.96
CA ILE A 69 3.68 -0.19 -4.91
C ILE A 69 3.61 0.94 -5.93
N ASP A 70 2.91 0.69 -7.02
CA ASP A 70 2.58 1.67 -8.04
C ASP A 70 1.16 2.19 -7.82
N VAL A 71 0.95 3.46 -8.15
CA VAL A 71 -0.34 4.13 -8.09
C VAL A 71 -0.61 4.87 -9.38
N ASN A 72 -1.89 5.02 -9.71
CA ASN A 72 -2.31 5.96 -10.74
C ASN A 72 -3.17 7.07 -10.12
N HIS A 73 -2.87 8.29 -10.53
CA HIS A 73 -3.54 9.51 -10.10
C HIS A 73 -4.51 9.99 -11.18
N LYS A 74 -5.79 10.17 -10.83
CA LYS A 74 -6.79 10.79 -11.70
C LYS A 74 -7.18 12.17 -11.19
N PRO A 75 -7.49 13.14 -12.06
CA PRO A 75 -8.00 14.43 -11.62
C PRO A 75 -9.36 14.27 -10.92
N VAL A 76 -9.60 15.01 -9.84
CA VAL A 76 -10.90 14.99 -9.14
C VAL A 76 -12.00 15.59 -10.02
N ASN A 77 -11.67 16.64 -10.79
CA ASN A 77 -12.55 17.22 -11.79
C ASN A 77 -11.72 17.87 -12.92
N GLN A 78 -12.36 18.28 -14.00
CA GLN A 78 -11.69 18.83 -15.18
C GLN A 78 -11.08 20.24 -14.97
N THR A 79 -11.38 20.90 -13.84
CA THR A 79 -11.16 22.34 -13.66
C THR A 79 -10.15 22.67 -12.56
N VAL A 80 -10.02 21.81 -11.55
CA VAL A 80 -9.23 22.02 -10.32
C VAL A 80 -8.18 20.91 -10.22
N ARG A 81 -6.96 21.30 -9.81
CA ARG A 81 -5.78 20.44 -9.78
C ARG A 81 -5.44 19.86 -8.40
N PRO A 82 -6.34 19.12 -7.75
CA PRO A 82 -5.90 17.94 -7.04
C PRO A 82 -6.22 16.69 -7.87
N SER A 83 -5.28 15.76 -7.89
CA SER A 83 -5.58 14.39 -8.29
C SER A 83 -6.01 13.58 -7.07
N VAL A 84 -6.47 12.35 -7.29
CA VAL A 84 -6.71 11.33 -6.27
C VAL A 84 -6.16 10.00 -6.78
N ILE A 85 -5.78 9.10 -5.88
CA ILE A 85 -5.36 7.75 -6.26
C ILE A 85 -6.60 6.95 -6.65
N ASP A 86 -6.66 6.51 -7.90
CA ASP A 86 -7.75 5.69 -8.42
C ASP A 86 -7.43 4.20 -8.46
N SER A 87 -6.15 3.87 -8.36
CA SER A 87 -5.71 2.49 -8.41
C SER A 87 -4.37 2.27 -7.72
N PHE A 88 -4.27 1.08 -7.15
CA PHE A 88 -3.05 0.53 -6.61
C PHE A 88 -2.65 -0.70 -7.42
N THR A 89 -1.37 -0.81 -7.72
CA THR A 89 -0.72 -2.03 -8.16
C THR A 89 0.37 -2.36 -7.16
N PHE A 90 0.35 -3.57 -6.64
CA PHE A 90 1.22 -4.05 -5.61
C PHE A 90 1.92 -5.31 -6.12
N THR A 91 3.23 -5.22 -6.25
CA THR A 91 4.06 -6.31 -6.78
C THR A 91 4.88 -6.90 -5.64
N VAL A 92 4.72 -8.20 -5.37
CA VAL A 92 5.52 -8.93 -4.37
C VAL A 92 6.07 -10.19 -4.99
N LYS A 93 7.39 -10.24 -5.13
CA LYS A 93 8.11 -11.27 -5.89
C LYS A 93 7.57 -11.31 -7.33
N SER A 94 6.75 -12.32 -7.67
CA SER A 94 6.12 -12.50 -8.99
C SER A 94 4.63 -12.14 -9.01
N ASP A 95 3.99 -11.99 -7.84
CA ASP A 95 2.56 -11.73 -7.76
C ASP A 95 2.27 -10.25 -7.90
N LYS A 96 1.27 -9.94 -8.73
CA LYS A 96 0.74 -8.60 -8.98
C LYS A 96 -0.69 -8.52 -8.46
N ILE A 97 -0.89 -7.77 -7.39
CA ILE A 97 -2.19 -7.49 -6.78
C ILE A 97 -2.62 -6.10 -7.22
N GLN A 98 -3.84 -5.94 -7.73
CA GLN A 98 -4.32 -4.65 -8.23
C GLN A 98 -5.70 -4.34 -7.67
N TYR A 99 -5.93 -3.07 -7.34
CA TYR A 99 -7.23 -2.58 -6.91
C TYR A 99 -7.55 -1.27 -7.62
N GLN A 100 -8.74 -1.16 -8.20
CA GLN A 100 -9.21 0.02 -8.93
C GLN A 100 -10.54 0.51 -8.35
N VAL A 101 -10.70 1.82 -8.20
CA VAL A 101 -11.91 2.46 -7.63
C VAL A 101 -13.10 2.32 -8.58
N ASP A 102 -12.92 2.63 -9.87
CA ASP A 102 -14.03 2.86 -10.82
C ASP A 102 -14.91 1.63 -11.04
N ASN A 103 -14.31 0.44 -10.98
CA ASN A 103 -14.99 -0.85 -11.08
C ASN A 103 -15.02 -1.61 -9.74
N GLY A 104 -14.46 -1.01 -8.66
CA GLY A 104 -14.24 -1.68 -7.37
C GLY A 104 -13.48 -3.00 -7.50
N GLN A 105 -12.74 -3.20 -8.59
CA GLN A 105 -12.25 -4.51 -8.97
C GLN A 105 -10.90 -4.76 -8.31
N PHE A 106 -10.88 -5.80 -7.47
CA PHE A 106 -9.68 -6.36 -6.92
C PHE A 106 -9.24 -7.54 -7.80
N THR A 107 -8.00 -7.51 -8.29
CA THR A 107 -7.44 -8.61 -9.08
C THR A 107 -6.10 -9.08 -8.52
N VAL A 108 -5.81 -10.35 -8.73
CA VAL A 108 -4.50 -10.96 -8.49
C VAL A 108 -4.07 -11.59 -9.79
N ASN A 109 -2.89 -11.20 -10.29
CA ASN A 109 -2.33 -11.64 -11.56
C ASN A 109 -3.33 -11.50 -12.73
N GLY A 110 -4.07 -10.38 -12.74
CA GLY A 110 -5.09 -10.05 -13.75
C GLY A 110 -6.41 -10.82 -13.64
N LYS A 111 -6.61 -11.62 -12.57
CA LYS A 111 -7.83 -12.41 -12.35
C LYS A 111 -8.54 -11.95 -11.07
N VAL A 112 -9.87 -11.97 -11.07
CA VAL A 112 -10.65 -11.74 -9.84
C VAL A 112 -10.41 -12.90 -8.89
N PRO A 113 -9.87 -12.69 -7.68
CA PRO A 113 -9.60 -13.78 -6.76
C PRO A 113 -10.88 -14.28 -6.11
N LYS A 114 -10.87 -15.56 -5.72
CA LYS A 114 -11.94 -16.15 -4.91
C LYS A 114 -11.57 -16.06 -3.43
N PHE A 115 -12.17 -15.12 -2.71
CA PHE A 115 -12.03 -15.03 -1.26
C PHE A 115 -12.75 -16.20 -0.57
N ILE A 116 -12.08 -16.80 0.41
CA ILE A 116 -12.64 -17.83 1.29
C ILE A 116 -12.67 -17.21 2.69
N ASN A 117 -13.86 -17.04 3.26
CA ASN A 117 -14.04 -16.35 4.56
C ASN A 117 -13.35 -14.97 4.59
N ASN A 118 -13.52 -14.19 3.52
CA ASN A 118 -12.92 -12.85 3.36
C ASN A 118 -11.40 -12.79 3.31
N TRP A 119 -10.70 -13.91 3.03
CA TRP A 119 -9.26 -13.86 2.78
C TRP A 119 -8.82 -14.75 1.62
N ILE A 120 -7.60 -14.49 1.13
CA ILE A 120 -6.86 -15.35 0.21
C ILE A 120 -5.39 -15.41 0.64
N PHE A 121 -4.71 -16.48 0.25
CA PHE A 121 -3.27 -16.62 0.45
C PHE A 121 -2.59 -16.95 -0.88
N LEU A 122 -1.54 -16.18 -1.19
CA LEU A 122 -0.69 -16.38 -2.35
C LEU A 122 0.60 -17.05 -1.86
N SER A 123 0.72 -18.35 -2.08
CA SER A 123 1.81 -19.16 -1.54
C SER A 123 3.18 -18.78 -2.10
N GLU A 124 3.26 -18.41 -3.38
CA GLU A 124 4.51 -18.01 -4.03
C GLU A 124 5.06 -16.70 -3.44
N ALA A 125 4.22 -15.67 -3.34
CA ALA A 125 4.60 -14.44 -2.65
C ALA A 125 4.72 -14.60 -1.13
N GLN A 126 4.10 -15.62 -0.53
CA GLN A 126 3.82 -15.70 0.91
C GLN A 126 3.05 -14.48 1.39
N THR A 127 1.96 -14.18 0.70
CA THR A 127 1.15 -12.98 0.94
C THR A 127 -0.27 -13.38 1.31
N ALA A 128 -0.73 -12.98 2.48
CA ALA A 128 -2.14 -13.07 2.87
C ALA A 128 -2.84 -11.74 2.60
N ILE A 129 -4.03 -11.82 1.99
CA ILE A 129 -4.90 -10.66 1.77
C ILE A 129 -6.18 -10.91 2.53
N VAL A 130 -6.52 -10.00 3.43
CA VAL A 130 -7.71 -10.05 4.28
C VAL A 130 -8.59 -8.85 3.96
N MET A 131 -9.83 -9.12 3.56
CA MET A 131 -10.87 -8.11 3.36
C MET A 131 -11.62 -7.92 4.69
N GLU A 132 -11.35 -6.83 5.41
CA GLU A 132 -12.04 -6.53 6.66
C GLU A 132 -13.46 -6.05 6.39
N SER A 133 -13.61 -5.21 5.37
CA SER A 133 -14.89 -4.76 4.82
C SER A 133 -14.77 -4.71 3.30
N GLY A 134 -15.88 -4.67 2.56
CA GLY A 134 -15.85 -4.63 1.08
C GLY A 134 -15.07 -3.45 0.47
N ASN A 135 -14.63 -2.50 1.30
CA ASN A 135 -13.82 -1.34 0.94
C ASN A 135 -12.50 -1.24 1.73
N LYS A 136 -12.10 -2.23 2.54
CA LYS A 136 -10.86 -2.21 3.33
C LYS A 136 -10.13 -3.54 3.24
N PHE A 137 -8.87 -3.46 2.82
CA PHE A 137 -8.00 -4.61 2.61
C PHE A 137 -6.73 -4.48 3.44
N HIS A 138 -6.33 -5.58 4.06
CA HIS A 138 -5.03 -5.74 4.68
C HIS A 138 -4.22 -6.77 3.91
N ILE A 139 -2.99 -6.42 3.59
CA ILE A 139 -2.06 -7.25 2.85
C ILE A 139 -0.85 -7.47 3.75
N TYR A 140 -0.65 -8.73 4.14
CA TYR A 140 0.44 -9.19 4.98
C TYR A 140 1.40 -9.98 4.12
N THR A 141 2.69 -9.63 4.15
CA THR A 141 3.71 -10.32 3.37
C THR A 141 4.71 -10.99 4.30
N GLY A 142 5.17 -12.20 3.96
CA GLY A 142 6.20 -12.92 4.72
C GLY A 142 7.58 -12.23 4.71
N ILE A 143 7.77 -11.25 3.82
CA ILE A 143 8.98 -10.40 3.78
C ILE A 143 8.88 -9.18 4.72
N GLY A 144 7.74 -8.98 5.37
CA GLY A 144 7.56 -8.05 6.47
C GLY A 144 6.74 -6.78 6.21
N PRO A 145 6.66 -6.20 5.00
CA PRO A 145 5.70 -5.15 4.74
C PRO A 145 4.24 -5.55 5.03
N ARG A 146 3.53 -4.64 5.70
CA ARG A 146 2.09 -4.66 5.91
C ARG A 146 1.48 -3.44 5.24
N LEU A 147 0.59 -3.69 4.28
CA LEU A 147 -0.14 -2.64 3.57
C LEU A 147 -1.62 -2.70 3.94
N THR A 148 -2.19 -1.57 4.31
CA THR A 148 -3.64 -1.41 4.42
C THR A 148 -4.10 -0.48 3.32
N VAL A 149 -5.06 -0.92 2.51
CA VAL A 149 -5.70 -0.10 1.48
C VAL A 149 -7.15 0.11 1.89
N TYR A 150 -7.60 1.35 1.83
CA TYR A 150 -8.97 1.72 2.16
C TYR A 150 -9.57 2.55 1.04
N ASN A 151 -10.71 2.11 0.51
CA ASN A 151 -11.48 2.87 -0.44
C ASN A 151 -12.39 3.86 0.29
N CYS A 152 -12.04 5.13 0.20
CA CYS A 152 -12.80 6.24 0.76
C CYS A 152 -13.92 6.63 -0.22
N SER A 153 -15.04 5.90 -0.17
CA SER A 153 -16.18 6.07 -1.09
C SER A 153 -15.85 5.58 -2.52
N CYS A 154 -16.42 6.19 -3.56
CA CYS A 154 -16.16 5.82 -4.96
C CYS A 154 -15.14 6.76 -5.65
N TYR A 155 -14.32 7.47 -4.87
CA TYR A 155 -13.50 8.58 -5.39
C TYR A 155 -12.00 8.41 -5.21
N ASN A 156 -11.52 7.89 -4.07
CA ASN A 156 -10.10 7.83 -3.77
C ASN A 156 -9.70 6.64 -2.91
N LEU A 157 -8.49 6.15 -3.14
CA LEU A 157 -7.85 5.12 -2.32
C LEU A 157 -6.84 5.74 -1.36
N ASN A 158 -6.97 5.39 -0.09
CA ASN A 158 -5.98 5.65 0.93
C ASN A 158 -5.14 4.41 1.17
N ALA A 159 -3.89 4.59 1.59
CA ALA A 159 -3.04 3.49 1.99
C ALA A 159 -2.17 3.82 3.20
N THR A 160 -1.88 2.80 4.00
CA THR A 160 -0.90 2.85 5.07
C THR A 160 0.06 1.68 4.89
N LEU A 161 1.34 1.99 4.72
CA LEU A 161 2.42 1.01 4.65
C LEU A 161 3.20 1.04 5.95
N THR A 162 3.25 -0.09 6.65
CA THR A 162 4.11 -0.29 7.82
C THR A 162 5.12 -1.37 7.51
N LEU A 163 6.39 -1.12 7.78
CA LEU A 163 7.47 -2.07 7.50
C LEU A 163 8.67 -1.85 8.43
N PRO A 164 9.57 -2.84 8.50
CA PRO A 164 10.83 -2.72 9.24
C PRO A 164 11.67 -1.51 8.78
N ARG A 165 12.27 -0.79 9.73
CA ARG A 165 13.12 0.38 9.46
C ARG A 165 14.20 0.10 8.42
N THR A 166 14.86 -1.05 8.53
CA THR A 166 15.90 -1.50 7.59
C THR A 166 15.38 -1.64 6.15
N HIS A 167 14.10 -1.98 5.96
CA HIS A 167 13.49 -2.05 4.63
C HIS A 167 13.22 -0.65 4.06
N ALA A 168 12.81 0.32 4.90
CA ALA A 168 12.65 1.72 4.48
C ALA A 168 13.99 2.44 4.22
N GLU A 169 15.06 2.09 4.93
CA GLU A 169 16.41 2.66 4.72
C GLU A 169 17.00 2.28 3.37
N ASN A 170 16.56 1.15 2.81
CA ASN A 170 16.99 0.62 1.52
C ASN A 170 15.93 0.80 0.43
N ALA A 171 14.92 1.63 0.66
CA ALA A 171 13.93 1.95 -0.35
C ALA A 171 14.57 2.77 -1.48
N GLU A 172 14.14 2.50 -2.70
CA GLU A 172 14.42 3.34 -3.86
C GLU A 172 13.65 4.67 -3.74
N PRO A 173 14.08 5.73 -4.46
CA PRO A 173 13.34 6.98 -4.48
C PRO A 173 11.88 6.80 -4.92
N SER A 174 10.94 7.11 -4.03
CA SER A 174 9.48 7.00 -4.24
C SER A 174 8.73 8.15 -3.56
N LEU A 175 7.39 8.18 -3.66
CA LEU A 175 6.58 9.20 -2.96
C LEU A 175 6.64 9.06 -1.44
N PHE A 176 6.66 7.84 -0.89
CA PHE A 176 6.94 7.64 0.55
C PHE A 176 8.40 7.91 0.94
N GLY A 177 9.28 8.06 -0.06
CA GLY A 177 10.71 8.28 0.10
C GLY A 177 11.44 7.15 0.79
N ASN A 178 12.70 7.39 1.12
CA ASN A 178 13.47 6.56 2.04
C ASN A 178 13.74 7.31 3.37
N LEU A 179 14.22 6.57 4.37
CA LEU A 179 14.52 7.16 5.68
C LEU A 179 15.69 8.14 5.69
N LYS A 180 16.51 8.16 4.65
CA LYS A 180 17.62 9.10 4.47
C LYS A 180 17.16 10.42 3.86
N GLY A 181 15.88 10.53 3.48
CA GLY A 181 15.29 11.73 2.89
C GLY A 181 15.48 11.84 1.38
N GLU A 182 15.92 10.79 0.69
CA GLU A 182 15.89 10.76 -0.76
C GLU A 182 14.47 10.37 -1.19
N HIS A 183 13.72 11.37 -1.67
CA HIS A 183 12.43 11.15 -2.29
C HIS A 183 12.60 10.92 -3.80
N GLY A 184 11.67 10.17 -4.38
CA GLY A 184 11.52 10.15 -5.84
C GLY A 184 11.41 11.58 -6.35
N LYS A 185 11.99 11.86 -7.53
CA LYS A 185 11.74 13.15 -8.17
C LYS A 185 10.24 13.25 -8.40
N ILE A 186 9.62 14.30 -7.87
CA ILE A 186 8.27 14.69 -8.25
C ILE A 186 8.35 15.00 -9.74
N VAL A 187 7.80 14.11 -10.57
CA VAL A 187 7.72 14.35 -12.00
C VAL A 187 6.67 15.43 -12.18
N GLN A 188 7.12 16.68 -12.31
CA GLN A 188 6.25 17.76 -12.73
C GLN A 188 5.65 17.35 -14.09
N PRO A 189 4.33 17.49 -14.28
CA PRO A 189 3.73 17.12 -15.55
C PRO A 189 4.41 17.96 -16.63
N THR A 190 5.07 17.29 -17.58
CA THR A 190 5.60 17.92 -18.78
C THR A 190 4.44 18.28 -19.68
N GLY A 191 3.73 19.33 -19.30
CA GLY A 191 2.60 19.89 -20.02
C GLY A 191 2.55 21.36 -19.68
N SER A 192 3.12 22.18 -20.55
CA SER A 192 2.82 23.60 -20.64
C SER A 192 1.29 23.76 -20.66
N PHE A 193 0.77 24.63 -19.79
CA PHE A 193 -0.62 25.08 -19.90
C PHE A 193 -0.78 26.07 -21.04
#